data_AF-A0A2E6NP87-F1
#
_entry.id   AF-A0A2E6NP87-F1
#
_cell.length_a   1.000
_cell.length_b   1.000
_cell.length_c   1.000
_cell.angle_alpha   90.00
_cell.angle_beta   90.00
_cell.angle_gamma   90.00
#
_symmetry.space_group_name_H-M   'P 1'
#
loop_
_entity.id
_entity.type
_entity.pdbx_description
1 polymer ?
#
loop_
_entity_poly.entity_id
_entity_poly.type
_entity_poly.pdbx_seq_one_letter_code
_entity_poly.pdbx_strand_id
1 'polypeptide(L)'
;MKFSMKRALTILSLAAMCLPSGALLRAQDKDTAEPVFKAEKYKEAFEKGKKEFAGGEYKDAGKSFKKALSGGKAKADKALVNKWVLACKGSTTVKRVELMRERNLWNEAYDQLLVALQRYGETPLRAPMLKLYAELEGALFLNLENFDYANTRLYSQLYGKSFVKDPRYLANGTQCLRWQNTKDGKPGMLKLTNVPRNWSQFQSIEFWIALQVPATPDAVVMSAGGKKKAGGARVAAPPGQAVRIFLMSKVGVKNTRAWQYVRLPLASFKSQGGATFEAVTDFRIQVQGGKAFNFLIDEIRLRKKNPKQTAGSPRKR
;
A
#
# COMPACT_ATOMS: atom_id res chain seq x y z
N MET A 1 18.57 34.60 -28.07
CA MET A 1 17.27 33.95 -27.84
C MET A 1 17.44 32.85 -26.78
N LYS A 2 16.84 33.01 -25.60
CA LYS A 2 16.98 32.07 -24.47
C LYS A 2 15.83 31.06 -24.50
N PHE A 3 16.13 29.79 -24.74
CA PHE A 3 15.15 28.70 -24.65
C PHE A 3 14.90 28.32 -23.19
N SER A 4 13.67 28.55 -22.74
CA SER A 4 13.17 28.20 -21.41
C SER A 4 12.70 26.74 -21.42
N MET A 5 13.42 25.91 -20.67
CA MET A 5 13.19 24.48 -20.53
C MET A 5 12.09 24.26 -19.46
N LYS A 6 10.82 24.36 -19.86
CA LYS A 6 9.69 23.90 -19.03
C LYS A 6 9.72 22.38 -18.99
N ARG A 7 10.30 21.80 -17.92
CA ARG A 7 10.19 20.37 -17.62
C ARG A 7 8.72 20.06 -17.32
N ALA A 8 8.06 19.42 -18.28
CA ALA A 8 6.78 18.77 -18.10
C ALA A 8 6.94 17.69 -17.02
N LEU A 9 6.29 17.90 -15.88
CA LEU A 9 6.16 16.91 -14.83
C LEU A 9 5.14 15.88 -15.33
N THR A 10 5.61 14.84 -16.02
CA THR A 10 4.78 13.70 -16.40
C THR A 10 4.40 12.95 -15.12
N ILE A 11 3.25 13.30 -14.54
CA ILE A 11 2.62 12.52 -13.49
C ILE A 11 2.22 11.19 -14.13
N LEU A 12 3.05 10.17 -13.95
CA LEU A 12 2.68 8.80 -14.25
C LEU A 12 1.53 8.46 -13.29
N SER A 13 0.30 8.60 -13.77
CA SER A 13 -0.90 8.13 -13.10
C SER A 13 -0.85 6.61 -13.12
N LEU A 14 -0.07 6.03 -12.20
CA LEU A 14 -0.23 4.66 -11.79
C LEU A 14 -1.59 4.63 -11.09
N ALA A 15 -2.65 4.47 -11.88
CA ALA A 15 -3.91 3.93 -11.40
C ALA A 15 -3.65 2.46 -11.03
N ALA A 16 -2.76 2.26 -10.05
CA ALA A 16 -2.72 1.07 -9.26
C ALA A 16 -4.08 1.03 -8.59
N MET A 17 -5.00 0.27 -9.17
CA MET A 17 -5.97 -0.45 -8.37
C MET A 17 -5.14 -1.37 -7.49
N CYS A 18 -4.52 -0.81 -6.44
CA CYS A 18 -4.14 -1.60 -5.29
C CYS A 18 -5.45 -2.26 -4.92
N LEU A 19 -5.50 -3.57 -5.05
CA LEU A 19 -6.52 -4.35 -4.37
C LEU A 19 -6.22 -4.19 -2.87
N PRO A 20 -7.24 -4.07 -2.01
CA PRO A 20 -7.04 -4.12 -0.58
C PRO A 20 -6.15 -5.31 -0.22
N SER A 21 -5.19 -5.12 0.69
CA SER A 21 -4.28 -6.20 1.10
C SER A 21 -5.05 -7.45 1.54
N GLY A 22 -6.24 -7.28 2.12
CA GLY A 22 -7.18 -8.36 2.42
C GLY A 22 -7.81 -9.05 1.20
N ALA A 23 -8.05 -8.35 0.09
CA ALA A 23 -8.51 -8.94 -1.17
C ALA A 23 -7.40 -9.74 -1.86
N LEU A 24 -6.13 -9.29 -1.75
CA LEU A 24 -4.96 -10.05 -2.18
C LEU A 24 -4.76 -11.34 -1.39
N LEU A 25 -5.19 -11.40 -0.11
CA LEU A 25 -5.10 -12.58 0.75
C LEU A 25 -6.32 -13.52 0.66
N ARG A 26 -7.51 -13.00 0.31
CA ARG A 26 -8.78 -13.77 0.31
C ARG A 26 -9.03 -14.69 -0.89
N ALA A 27 -8.23 -14.65 -1.95
CA ALA A 27 -8.36 -15.67 -3.01
C ALA A 27 -7.86 -17.01 -2.45
N GLN A 28 -8.80 -17.78 -1.88
CA GLN A 28 -8.63 -19.16 -1.44
C GLN A 28 -8.16 -20.02 -2.60
N ASP A 29 -7.21 -20.92 -2.30
CA ASP A 29 -6.83 -22.06 -3.12
C ASP A 29 -8.08 -22.87 -3.51
N LYS A 30 -8.58 -22.63 -4.72
CA LYS A 30 -9.76 -23.32 -5.28
C LYS A 30 -9.50 -23.92 -6.65
N ASP A 31 -8.26 -24.32 -6.94
CA ASP A 31 -7.96 -25.15 -8.11
C ASP A 31 -7.03 -26.30 -7.71
N THR A 32 -7.61 -27.32 -7.08
CA THR A 32 -7.03 -28.67 -6.94
C THR A 32 -7.27 -29.53 -8.19
N ALA A 33 -7.93 -29.00 -9.22
CA ALA A 33 -8.19 -29.73 -10.46
C ALA A 33 -6.89 -29.90 -11.26
N GLU A 34 -6.52 -31.15 -11.56
CA GLU A 34 -5.43 -31.44 -12.47
C GLU A 34 -5.90 -31.35 -13.94
N PRO A 35 -5.09 -30.78 -14.85
CA PRO A 35 -5.44 -30.69 -16.26
C PRO A 35 -5.48 -32.08 -16.91
N VAL A 36 -6.51 -32.31 -17.74
CA VAL A 36 -6.64 -33.51 -18.57
C VAL A 36 -5.99 -33.30 -19.94
N PHE A 37 -5.21 -34.29 -20.38
CA PHE A 37 -4.46 -34.25 -21.63
C PHE A 37 -5.01 -35.23 -22.68
N LYS A 38 -4.78 -34.90 -23.95
CA LYS A 38 -5.15 -35.73 -25.10
C LYS A 38 -4.28 -36.98 -25.27
N ALA A 39 -3.06 -36.97 -24.72
CA ALA A 39 -2.08 -38.06 -24.84
C ALA A 39 -1.05 -37.98 -23.71
N GLU A 40 -0.45 -39.12 -23.36
CA GLU A 40 0.48 -39.25 -22.24
C GLU A 40 1.72 -38.34 -22.38
N LYS A 41 2.26 -38.19 -23.60
CA LYS A 41 3.40 -37.30 -23.90
C LYS A 41 3.23 -35.85 -23.45
N TYR A 42 1.99 -35.36 -23.33
CA TYR A 42 1.69 -34.01 -22.86
C TYR A 42 1.57 -33.92 -21.35
N LYS A 43 1.10 -35.00 -20.72
CA LYS A 43 1.12 -35.16 -19.26
C LYS A 43 2.55 -35.29 -18.75
N GLU A 44 3.39 -36.09 -19.40
CA GLU A 44 4.83 -36.17 -19.12
C GLU A 44 5.51 -34.80 -19.23
N ALA A 45 5.17 -34.01 -20.25
CA ALA A 45 5.69 -32.66 -20.41
C ALA A 45 5.22 -31.71 -19.28
N PHE A 46 4.00 -31.89 -18.78
CA PHE A 46 3.48 -31.12 -17.65
C PHE A 46 4.22 -31.47 -16.34
N GLU A 47 4.39 -32.76 -16.06
CA GLU A 47 5.16 -33.24 -14.89
C GLU A 47 6.62 -32.80 -14.95
N LYS A 48 7.24 -32.88 -16.14
CA LYS A 48 8.60 -32.36 -16.36
C LYS A 48 8.66 -30.86 -16.08
N GLY A 49 7.70 -30.09 -16.58
CA GLY A 49 7.61 -28.66 -16.32
C GLY A 49 7.46 -28.32 -14.83
N LYS A 50 6.67 -29.08 -14.06
CA LYS A 50 6.56 -28.91 -12.61
C LYS A 50 7.89 -29.15 -11.90
N LYS A 51 8.63 -30.19 -12.28
CA LYS A 51 9.97 -30.49 -11.73
C LYS A 51 10.97 -29.38 -12.05
N GLU A 52 11.04 -28.95 -13.32
CA GLU A 52 11.91 -27.84 -13.75
C GLU A 52 11.55 -26.53 -13.03
N PHE A 53 10.26 -26.25 -12.82
CA PHE A 53 9.79 -25.07 -12.10
C PHE A 53 10.21 -25.10 -10.62
N ALA A 54 10.05 -26.23 -9.95
CA ALA A 54 10.48 -26.43 -8.57
C ALA A 54 12.01 -26.30 -8.42
N GLY A 55 12.77 -26.72 -9.44
CA GLY A 55 14.23 -26.54 -9.51
C GLY A 55 14.69 -25.12 -9.86
N GLY A 56 13.79 -24.17 -10.13
CA GLY A 56 14.14 -22.79 -10.50
C GLY A 56 14.53 -22.60 -11.97
N GLU A 57 14.41 -23.65 -12.80
CA GLU A 57 14.73 -23.68 -14.23
C GLU A 57 13.56 -23.13 -15.07
N TYR A 58 13.13 -21.90 -14.77
CA TYR A 58 11.89 -21.33 -15.31
C TYR A 58 11.84 -21.20 -16.83
N LYS A 59 12.99 -21.09 -17.50
CA LYS A 59 13.06 -21.01 -18.96
C LYS A 59 12.70 -22.36 -19.60
N ASP A 60 13.22 -23.45 -19.06
CA ASP A 60 12.95 -24.79 -19.57
C ASP A 60 11.58 -25.29 -19.12
N ALA A 61 11.20 -25.02 -17.86
CA ALA A 61 9.84 -25.24 -17.38
C ALA A 61 8.81 -24.57 -18.31
N GLY A 62 9.07 -23.33 -18.74
CA GLY A 62 8.21 -22.61 -19.67
C GLY A 62 8.07 -23.28 -21.04
N LYS A 63 9.11 -23.97 -21.55
CA LYS A 63 9.03 -24.75 -22.79
C LYS A 63 8.19 -26.01 -22.57
N SER A 64 8.45 -26.73 -21.48
CA SER A 64 7.72 -27.94 -21.09
C SER A 64 6.22 -27.67 -20.91
N PHE A 65 5.85 -26.58 -20.22
CA PHE A 65 4.44 -26.18 -20.08
C PHE A 65 3.78 -25.73 -21.38
N LYS A 66 4.51 -25.07 -22.30
CA LYS A 66 3.95 -24.75 -23.64
C LYS A 66 3.66 -26.01 -24.45
N LYS A 67 4.52 -27.02 -24.36
CA LYS A 67 4.26 -28.34 -24.96
C LYS A 67 3.01 -28.98 -24.33
N ALA A 68 2.92 -29.03 -23.00
CA ALA A 68 1.74 -29.54 -22.30
C ALA A 68 0.44 -28.78 -22.69
N LEU A 69 0.52 -27.45 -22.85
CA LEU A 69 -0.60 -26.58 -23.19
C LEU A 69 -1.24 -26.96 -24.55
N SER A 70 -0.43 -27.33 -25.54
CA SER A 70 -0.94 -27.81 -26.86
C SER A 70 -1.75 -29.10 -26.75
N GLY A 71 -1.49 -29.89 -25.70
CA GLY A 71 -2.11 -31.19 -25.44
C GLY A 71 -3.32 -31.16 -24.51
N GLY A 72 -3.69 -30.01 -23.95
CA GLY A 72 -4.86 -29.90 -23.08
C GLY A 72 -6.16 -30.26 -23.80
N LYS A 73 -7.01 -31.08 -23.17
CA LYS A 73 -8.23 -31.63 -23.78
C LYS A 73 -9.31 -30.57 -23.96
N ALA A 74 -9.68 -29.88 -22.88
CA ALA A 74 -10.67 -28.81 -22.88
C ALA A 74 -10.03 -27.42 -22.68
N LYS A 75 -10.85 -26.36 -22.85
CA LYS A 75 -10.42 -24.97 -22.59
C LYS A 75 -10.00 -24.77 -21.13
N ALA A 76 -10.68 -25.43 -20.19
CA ALA A 76 -10.36 -25.38 -18.76
C ALA A 76 -8.96 -25.99 -18.48
N ASP A 77 -8.64 -27.17 -19.03
CA ASP A 77 -7.32 -27.79 -18.88
C ASP A 77 -6.20 -26.90 -19.42
N LYS A 78 -6.44 -26.28 -20.58
CA LYS A 78 -5.50 -25.31 -21.16
C LYS A 78 -5.33 -24.08 -20.28
N ALA A 79 -6.39 -23.59 -19.63
CA ALA A 79 -6.31 -22.47 -18.70
C ALA A 79 -5.46 -22.83 -17.47
N LEU A 80 -5.64 -24.04 -16.92
CA LEU A 80 -4.83 -24.55 -15.80
C LEU A 80 -3.34 -24.61 -16.17
N VAL A 81 -2.99 -25.18 -17.32
CA VAL A 81 -1.59 -25.23 -17.79
C VAL A 81 -1.05 -23.82 -18.10
N ASN A 82 -1.89 -22.92 -18.63
CA ASN A 82 -1.49 -21.56 -18.93
C ASN A 82 -1.10 -20.76 -17.66
N LYS A 83 -1.70 -21.04 -16.50
CA LYS A 83 -1.27 -20.46 -15.21
C LYS A 83 0.21 -20.76 -14.92
N TRP A 84 0.68 -21.97 -15.24
CA TRP A 84 2.09 -22.35 -15.10
C TRP A 84 3.01 -21.66 -16.13
N VAL A 85 2.55 -21.49 -17.37
CA VAL A 85 3.28 -20.69 -18.37
C VAL A 85 3.43 -19.24 -17.93
N LEU A 86 2.38 -18.65 -17.36
CA LEU A 86 2.40 -17.30 -16.79
C LEU A 86 3.32 -17.21 -15.57
N ALA A 87 3.32 -18.22 -14.69
CA ALA A 87 4.24 -18.31 -13.56
C ALA A 87 5.70 -18.26 -14.02
N CYS A 88 6.06 -19.04 -15.05
CA CYS A 88 7.42 -19.02 -15.61
C CYS A 88 7.82 -17.61 -16.09
N LYS A 89 6.91 -16.86 -16.71
CA LYS A 89 7.15 -15.46 -17.11
C LYS A 89 7.31 -14.54 -15.90
N GLY A 90 6.46 -14.70 -14.89
CA GLY A 90 6.47 -13.90 -13.66
C GLY A 90 7.73 -14.10 -12.80
N SER A 91 8.40 -15.24 -12.92
CA SER A 91 9.59 -15.58 -12.12
C SER A 91 10.72 -14.55 -12.24
N THR A 92 10.92 -13.96 -13.42
CA THR A 92 11.94 -12.93 -13.64
C THR A 92 11.61 -11.64 -12.90
N THR A 93 10.33 -11.30 -12.77
CA THR A 93 9.86 -10.17 -11.96
C THR A 93 10.10 -10.44 -10.47
N VAL A 94 9.81 -11.65 -9.99
CA VAL A 94 10.05 -12.02 -8.58
C VAL A 94 11.55 -11.96 -8.24
N LYS A 95 12.42 -12.55 -9.08
CA LYS A 95 13.88 -12.45 -8.91
C LYS A 95 14.37 -10.99 -8.89
N ARG A 96 13.76 -10.12 -9.71
CA ARG A 96 14.08 -8.69 -9.70
C ARG A 96 13.68 -8.01 -8.39
N VAL A 97 12.50 -8.34 -7.84
CA VAL A 97 12.04 -7.83 -6.54
C VAL A 97 13.02 -8.27 -5.43
N GLU A 98 13.46 -9.53 -5.43
CA GLU A 98 14.45 -10.04 -4.49
C GLU A 98 15.78 -9.28 -4.58
N LEU A 99 16.28 -9.06 -5.80
CA LEU A 99 17.50 -8.28 -6.03
C LEU A 99 17.36 -6.82 -5.58
N MET A 100 16.19 -6.20 -5.78
CA MET A 100 15.92 -4.84 -5.28
C MET A 100 15.97 -4.79 -3.75
N ARG A 101 15.37 -5.79 -3.08
CA ARG A 101 15.43 -5.94 -1.62
C ARG A 101 16.88 -6.06 -1.14
N GLU A 102 17.68 -6.94 -1.75
CA GLU A 102 19.10 -7.13 -1.42
C GLU A 102 19.93 -5.85 -1.58
N ARG A 103 19.57 -5.00 -2.55
CA ARG A 103 20.20 -3.70 -2.79
C ARG A 103 19.71 -2.58 -1.87
N ASN A 104 18.87 -2.89 -0.88
CA ASN A 104 18.20 -1.93 -0.01
C ASN A 104 17.21 -0.98 -0.71
N LEU A 105 16.69 -1.36 -1.87
CA LEU A 105 15.61 -0.66 -2.58
C LEU A 105 14.24 -1.24 -2.17
N TRP A 106 13.96 -1.25 -0.86
CA TRP A 106 12.81 -1.95 -0.29
C TRP A 106 11.48 -1.37 -0.78
N ASN A 107 11.39 -0.05 -0.90
CA ASN A 107 10.18 0.61 -1.36
C ASN A 107 9.87 0.29 -2.83
N GLU A 108 10.90 0.28 -3.68
CA GLU A 108 10.80 -0.09 -5.08
C GLU A 108 10.46 -1.58 -5.23
N ALA A 109 11.07 -2.45 -4.42
CA ALA A 109 10.77 -3.87 -4.36
C ALA A 109 9.29 -4.11 -4.02
N TYR A 110 8.77 -3.42 -2.99
CA TYR A 110 7.37 -3.54 -2.58
C TYR A 110 6.41 -3.06 -3.68
N ASP A 111 6.68 -1.90 -4.29
CA ASP A 111 5.81 -1.37 -5.34
C ASP A 111 5.82 -2.28 -6.60
N GLN A 112 6.96 -2.87 -6.96
CA GLN A 112 7.05 -3.86 -8.04
C GLN A 112 6.36 -5.18 -7.67
N LEU A 113 6.43 -5.60 -6.42
CA LEU A 113 5.76 -6.81 -5.94
C LEU A 113 4.24 -6.68 -6.01
N LEU A 114 3.68 -5.52 -5.70
CA LEU A 114 2.24 -5.28 -5.85
C LEU A 114 1.78 -5.45 -7.31
N VAL A 115 2.57 -4.92 -8.27
CA VAL A 115 2.31 -5.11 -9.70
C VAL A 115 2.43 -6.59 -10.10
N ALA A 116 3.42 -7.29 -9.54
CA ALA A 116 3.60 -8.73 -9.78
C ALA A 116 2.43 -9.56 -9.23
N LEU A 117 1.96 -9.26 -8.02
CA LEU A 117 0.79 -9.91 -7.41
C LEU A 117 -0.48 -9.67 -8.21
N GLN A 118 -0.69 -8.45 -8.74
CA GLN A 118 -1.84 -8.18 -9.60
C GLN A 118 -1.81 -9.02 -10.89
N ARG A 119 -0.62 -9.22 -11.46
CA ARG A 119 -0.46 -9.89 -12.76
C ARG A 119 -0.32 -11.41 -12.67
N TYR A 120 0.28 -11.92 -11.60
CA TYR A 120 0.67 -13.31 -11.44
C TYR A 120 0.14 -13.94 -10.14
N GLY A 121 -0.67 -13.22 -9.37
CA GLY A 121 -1.17 -13.66 -8.05
C GLY A 121 -2.18 -14.82 -8.11
N GLU A 122 -2.64 -15.22 -9.30
CA GLU A 122 -3.45 -16.42 -9.53
C GLU A 122 -2.65 -17.59 -10.13
N THR A 123 -1.32 -17.53 -10.02
CA THR A 123 -0.41 -18.56 -10.51
C THR A 123 0.29 -19.26 -9.34
N PRO A 124 1.00 -20.38 -9.56
CA PRO A 124 1.83 -21.02 -8.54
C PRO A 124 2.90 -20.12 -7.87
N LEU A 125 3.18 -18.93 -8.43
CA LEU A 125 4.03 -17.93 -7.76
C LEU A 125 3.33 -17.18 -6.61
N ARG A 126 2.02 -17.37 -6.40
CA ARG A 126 1.25 -16.65 -5.38
C ARG A 126 1.86 -16.79 -4.00
N ALA A 127 2.07 -18.02 -3.53
CA ALA A 127 2.61 -18.28 -2.20
C ALA A 127 3.98 -17.62 -1.96
N PRO A 128 5.01 -17.78 -2.82
CA PRO A 128 6.29 -17.11 -2.62
C PRO A 128 6.17 -15.58 -2.69
N MET A 129 5.32 -15.03 -3.57
CA MET A 129 5.07 -13.59 -3.61
C MET A 129 4.39 -13.07 -2.34
N LEU A 130 3.43 -13.80 -1.77
CA LEU A 130 2.77 -13.43 -0.51
C LEU A 130 3.74 -13.48 0.68
N LYS A 131 4.68 -14.42 0.68
CA LYS A 131 5.75 -14.47 1.68
C LYS A 131 6.63 -13.22 1.61
N LEU A 132 7.11 -12.87 0.40
CA LEU A 132 7.86 -11.63 0.17
C LEU A 132 7.06 -10.38 0.55
N TYR A 133 5.76 -10.40 0.27
CA TYR A 133 4.86 -9.29 0.57
C TYR A 133 4.78 -9.06 2.08
N ALA A 134 4.52 -10.12 2.87
CA ALA A 134 4.46 -10.01 4.33
C ALA A 134 5.78 -9.52 4.94
N GLU A 135 6.92 -9.98 4.42
CA GLU A 135 8.25 -9.55 4.84
C GLU A 135 8.48 -8.05 4.57
N LEU A 136 8.25 -7.62 3.32
CA LEU A 136 8.43 -6.21 2.94
C LEU A 136 7.42 -5.31 3.65
N GLU A 137 6.17 -5.74 3.80
CA GLU A 137 5.13 -4.99 4.49
C GLU A 137 5.48 -4.76 5.96
N GLY A 138 5.85 -5.82 6.69
CA GLY A 138 6.24 -5.73 8.10
C GLY A 138 7.49 -4.87 8.33
N ALA A 139 8.41 -4.86 7.37
CA ALA A 139 9.59 -4.01 7.46
C ALA A 139 9.31 -2.54 7.11
N LEU A 140 8.55 -2.27 6.05
CA LEU A 140 8.34 -0.93 5.51
C LEU A 140 7.27 -0.14 6.24
N PHE A 141 6.25 -0.78 6.79
CA PHE A 141 5.10 -0.05 7.31
C PHE A 141 5.07 -0.06 8.83
N LEU A 142 4.66 1.08 9.37
CA LEU A 142 4.23 1.21 10.76
C LEU A 142 2.74 1.50 10.74
N ASN A 143 1.93 0.58 11.23
CA ASN A 143 0.49 0.77 11.35
C ASN A 143 0.18 1.82 12.43
N LEU A 144 -0.63 2.81 12.11
CA LEU A 144 -1.14 3.80 13.06
C LEU A 144 -2.54 3.44 13.54
N GLU A 145 -3.40 2.96 12.63
CA GLU A 145 -4.77 2.57 12.94
C GLU A 145 -5.31 1.61 11.86
N ASN A 146 -5.69 0.40 12.26
CA ASN A 146 -6.37 -0.59 11.41
C ASN A 146 -7.80 -0.89 11.85
N PHE A 147 -8.30 -0.17 12.87
CA PHE A 147 -9.65 -0.26 13.39
C PHE A 147 -10.07 -1.59 14.01
N ASP A 148 -9.36 -2.70 13.83
CA ASP A 148 -9.70 -4.01 14.42
C ASP A 148 -9.67 -4.02 15.97
N TYR A 149 -8.77 -3.23 16.57
CA TYR A 149 -8.60 -3.11 18.03
C TYR A 149 -8.83 -1.68 18.53
N ALA A 150 -9.53 -0.88 17.74
CA ALA A 150 -9.68 0.55 18.00
C ALA A 150 -10.46 0.84 19.29
N ASN A 151 -10.03 1.90 19.98
CA ASN A 151 -10.71 2.39 21.18
C ASN A 151 -12.10 2.94 20.81
N THR A 152 -13.15 2.19 21.14
CA THR A 152 -14.54 2.52 20.82
C THR A 152 -14.99 3.88 21.37
N ARG A 153 -14.36 4.39 22.43
CA ARG A 153 -14.65 5.73 22.99
C ARG A 153 -14.22 6.86 22.05
N LEU A 154 -13.15 6.68 21.27
CA LEU A 154 -12.65 7.67 20.31
C LEU A 154 -13.46 7.68 19.01
N TYR A 155 -14.05 6.53 18.66
CA TYR A 155 -14.79 6.31 17.42
C TYR A 155 -16.30 6.16 17.69
N SER A 156 -16.88 7.15 18.37
CA SER A 156 -18.28 7.12 18.77
C SER A 156 -19.22 7.80 17.77
N GLN A 157 -20.48 7.36 17.78
CA GLN A 157 -21.53 7.91 16.91
C GLN A 157 -21.80 9.39 17.17
N LEU A 158 -21.56 9.87 18.40
CA LEU A 158 -21.65 11.29 18.76
C LEU A 158 -20.80 12.17 17.83
N TYR A 159 -19.67 11.64 17.36
CA TYR A 159 -18.74 12.35 16.47
C TYR A 159 -18.81 11.85 15.02
N GLY A 160 -19.94 11.24 14.64
CA GLY A 160 -20.20 10.74 13.29
C GLY A 160 -19.34 9.54 12.91
N LYS A 161 -18.92 8.72 13.89
CA LYS A 161 -18.01 7.59 13.69
C LYS A 161 -18.67 6.27 14.11
N SER A 162 -18.53 5.23 13.30
CA SER A 162 -19.01 3.88 13.64
C SER A 162 -18.22 2.81 12.90
N PHE A 163 -18.16 1.60 13.46
CA PHE A 163 -17.50 0.47 12.80
C PHE A 163 -18.45 -0.26 11.86
N VAL A 164 -17.93 -0.64 10.69
CA VAL A 164 -18.64 -1.46 9.70
C VAL A 164 -17.93 -2.80 9.62
N LYS A 165 -18.66 -3.90 9.83
CA LYS A 165 -18.14 -5.28 9.81
C LYS A 165 -18.55 -6.09 8.58
N ASP A 166 -19.41 -5.53 7.73
CA ASP A 166 -19.92 -6.23 6.54
C ASP A 166 -18.77 -6.46 5.54
N PRO A 167 -18.44 -7.72 5.20
CA PRO A 167 -17.32 -8.08 4.32
C PRO A 167 -17.30 -7.37 2.96
N ARG A 168 -18.45 -6.90 2.47
CA ARG A 168 -18.55 -6.16 1.20
C ARG A 168 -17.92 -4.78 1.26
N TYR A 169 -17.76 -4.25 2.47
CA TYR A 169 -17.26 -2.90 2.73
C TYR A 169 -15.88 -2.89 3.39
N LEU A 170 -15.23 -4.04 3.60
CA LEU A 170 -13.92 -4.10 4.26
C LEU A 170 -12.80 -3.95 3.24
N ALA A 171 -11.77 -3.17 3.59
CA ALA A 171 -10.52 -3.17 2.83
C ALA A 171 -9.62 -4.30 3.38
N ASN A 172 -9.37 -4.31 4.69
CA ASN A 172 -8.66 -5.40 5.33
C ASN A 172 -9.29 -5.74 6.69
N GLY A 173 -8.83 -6.82 7.32
CA GLY A 173 -9.22 -7.16 8.69
C GLY A 173 -10.69 -7.54 8.84
N THR A 174 -11.25 -7.19 10.00
CA THR A 174 -12.61 -7.56 10.43
C THR A 174 -13.59 -6.39 10.45
N GLN A 175 -13.08 -5.15 10.43
CA GLN A 175 -13.91 -3.95 10.37
C GLN A 175 -13.17 -2.75 9.83
N CYS A 176 -13.91 -1.80 9.25
CA CYS A 176 -13.40 -0.48 8.87
C CYS A 176 -14.18 0.64 9.59
N LEU A 177 -13.64 1.85 9.58
CA LEU A 177 -14.31 3.00 10.16
C LEU A 177 -15.21 3.67 9.12
N ARG A 178 -16.51 3.78 9.42
CA ARG A 178 -17.38 4.76 8.78
C ARG A 178 -17.26 6.09 9.51
N TRP A 179 -17.00 7.15 8.77
CA TRP A 179 -16.90 8.51 9.28
C TRP A 179 -17.72 9.46 8.39
N GLN A 180 -18.66 10.19 9.00
CA GLN A 180 -19.63 11.04 8.32
C GLN A 180 -19.87 12.34 9.11
N ASN A 181 -20.61 13.28 8.54
CA ASN A 181 -20.99 14.51 9.26
C ASN A 181 -21.75 14.20 10.56
N THR A 182 -21.51 15.04 11.56
CA THR A 182 -22.43 15.19 12.68
C THR A 182 -23.60 16.09 12.26
N LYS A 183 -24.74 15.97 12.95
CA LYS A 183 -25.96 16.76 12.67
C LYS A 183 -25.72 18.28 12.75
N ASP A 184 -24.67 18.70 13.46
CA ASP A 184 -24.38 20.10 13.76
C ASP A 184 -23.64 20.88 12.65
N GLY A 185 -23.38 20.27 11.47
CA GLY A 185 -22.76 20.94 10.32
C GLY A 185 -21.29 21.37 10.49
N LYS A 186 -20.68 21.06 11.64
CA LYS A 186 -19.27 21.38 11.97
C LYS A 186 -18.29 20.64 11.04
N PRO A 187 -17.08 21.19 10.83
CA PRO A 187 -16.02 20.49 10.12
C PRO A 187 -15.81 19.09 10.68
N GLY A 188 -15.84 18.11 9.79
CA GLY A 188 -15.50 16.75 10.17
C GLY A 188 -14.00 16.66 10.39
N MET A 189 -13.59 16.01 11.48
CA MET A 189 -12.21 15.60 11.68
C MET A 189 -12.10 14.15 12.19
N LEU A 190 -11.24 13.39 11.54
CA LEU A 190 -10.66 12.15 12.06
C LEU A 190 -9.23 12.47 12.54
N LYS A 191 -9.00 12.36 13.85
CA LYS A 191 -7.72 12.71 14.48
C LYS A 191 -7.10 11.47 15.10
N LEU A 192 -5.84 11.20 14.78
CA LEU A 192 -5.00 10.18 15.41
C LEU A 192 -3.97 10.85 16.32
N THR A 193 -4.07 10.59 17.62
CA THR A 193 -3.16 11.15 18.64
C THR A 193 -2.03 10.21 19.02
N ASN A 194 -2.22 8.90 18.88
CA ASN A 194 -1.20 7.90 19.18
C ASN A 194 -0.29 7.67 17.96
N VAL A 195 0.49 8.69 17.60
CA VAL A 195 1.41 8.63 16.46
C VAL A 195 2.86 8.79 16.93
N PRO A 196 3.86 8.23 16.20
CA PRO A 196 5.25 8.45 16.52
C PRO A 196 5.60 9.95 16.50
N ARG A 197 6.44 10.39 17.43
CA ARG A 197 6.89 11.80 17.48
C ARG A 197 7.78 12.17 16.31
N ASN A 198 8.65 11.27 15.86
CA ASN A 198 9.61 11.55 14.81
C ASN A 198 9.23 10.83 13.51
N TRP A 199 8.79 11.62 12.53
CA TRP A 199 8.44 11.18 11.18
C TRP A 199 9.55 11.38 10.15
N SER A 200 10.72 11.89 10.53
CA SER A 200 11.85 12.10 9.60
C SER A 200 12.35 10.81 8.93
N GLN A 201 12.08 9.65 9.54
CA GLN A 201 12.40 8.31 9.02
C GLN A 201 11.36 7.78 8.02
N PHE A 202 10.19 8.41 7.91
CA PHE A 202 9.13 8.00 6.99
C PHE A 202 9.17 8.84 5.72
N GLN A 203 8.64 8.28 4.63
CA GLN A 203 8.52 8.96 3.34
C GLN A 203 7.09 9.35 2.99
N SER A 204 6.09 8.62 3.50
CA SER A 204 4.68 8.85 3.22
C SER A 204 3.79 8.38 4.38
N ILE A 205 2.59 8.95 4.43
CA ILE A 205 1.45 8.37 5.13
C ILE A 205 0.49 7.80 4.09
N GLU A 206 -0.04 6.61 4.35
CA GLU A 206 -0.85 5.84 3.41
C GLU A 206 -2.09 5.29 4.12
N PHE A 207 -3.21 5.20 3.40
CA PHE A 207 -4.48 4.68 3.94
C PHE A 207 -5.45 4.29 2.82
N TRP A 208 -6.47 3.52 3.15
CA TRP A 208 -7.61 3.25 2.27
C TRP A 208 -8.76 4.19 2.55
N ILE A 209 -9.44 4.62 1.48
CA ILE A 209 -10.67 5.41 1.59
C ILE A 209 -11.68 5.04 0.51
N ALA A 210 -12.96 4.98 0.86
CA ALA A 210 -14.08 4.87 -0.07
C ALA A 210 -15.11 5.97 0.20
N LEU A 211 -15.48 6.74 -0.84
CA LEU A 211 -16.36 7.90 -0.69
C LEU A 211 -17.82 7.46 -0.92
N GLN A 212 -18.57 7.21 0.15
CA GLN A 212 -20.00 6.90 0.05
C GLN A 212 -20.81 8.14 -0.33
N VAL A 213 -20.38 9.31 0.16
CA VAL A 213 -20.84 10.63 -0.29
C VAL A 213 -19.62 11.44 -0.77
N PRO A 214 -19.67 12.06 -1.96
CA PRO A 214 -18.56 12.81 -2.54
C PRO A 214 -18.11 13.98 -1.66
N ALA A 215 -16.85 13.97 -1.24
CA ALA A 215 -16.19 15.13 -0.68
C ALA A 215 -14.67 14.97 -0.83
N THR A 216 -13.95 16.09 -0.88
CA THR A 216 -12.48 16.09 -0.97
C THR A 216 -11.89 16.35 0.41
N PRO A 217 -11.15 15.39 1.00
CA PRO A 217 -10.52 15.60 2.28
C PRO A 217 -9.21 16.41 2.15
N ASP A 218 -8.85 17.07 3.24
CA ASP A 218 -7.53 17.62 3.50
C ASP A 218 -6.79 16.72 4.49
N ALA A 219 -5.46 16.65 4.39
CA ALA A 219 -4.61 15.94 5.32
C ALA A 219 -3.72 16.93 6.09
N VAL A 220 -3.65 16.78 7.41
CA VAL A 220 -2.90 17.68 8.30
C VAL A 220 -2.01 16.87 9.23
N VAL A 221 -0.72 17.22 9.29
CA VAL A 221 0.19 16.73 10.33
C VAL A 221 0.51 17.89 11.25
N MET A 222 0.24 17.72 12.54
CA MET A 222 0.51 18.74 13.56
C MET A 222 1.89 18.51 14.17
N SER A 223 2.60 19.59 14.46
CA SER A 223 3.92 19.56 15.09
C SER A 223 3.91 20.37 16.39
N ALA A 224 4.57 19.85 17.42
CA ALA A 224 4.82 20.61 18.64
C ALA A 224 5.73 21.80 18.32
N GLY A 225 5.33 22.99 18.75
CA GLY A 225 6.19 24.18 18.67
C GLY A 225 7.29 24.17 19.73
N GLY A 226 8.39 24.87 19.42
CA GLY A 226 9.52 25.14 20.33
C GLY A 226 10.86 25.24 19.59
N LYS A 227 11.72 26.22 19.91
CA LYS A 227 13.15 26.14 19.56
C LYS A 227 13.77 25.03 20.41
N LYS A 228 14.53 24.13 19.81
CA LYS A 228 15.39 23.21 20.58
C LYS A 228 16.45 24.09 21.27
N LYS A 229 16.37 24.31 22.59
CA LYS A 229 17.51 24.84 23.33
C LYS A 229 18.65 23.82 23.19
N ALA A 230 19.87 24.28 22.90
CA ALA A 230 21.02 23.39 22.80
C ALA A 230 21.10 22.51 24.07
N GLY A 231 21.06 21.19 23.90
CA GLY A 231 21.13 20.21 24.99
C GLY A 231 19.81 19.87 25.72
N GLY A 232 18.65 20.44 25.36
CA GLY A 232 17.39 20.23 26.10
C GLY A 232 16.20 19.67 25.29
N ALA A 233 15.19 19.14 25.99
CA ALA A 233 13.91 18.73 25.42
C ALA A 233 13.14 19.94 24.84
N ARG A 234 12.31 19.71 23.80
CA ARG A 234 11.49 20.77 23.18
C ARG A 234 10.37 21.17 24.15
N VAL A 235 10.31 22.45 24.52
CA VAL A 235 9.24 23.02 25.38
C VAL A 235 7.99 23.27 24.51
N ALA A 236 6.82 22.89 25.01
CA ALA A 236 5.54 23.13 24.33
C ALA A 236 5.29 24.61 24.05
N ALA A 237 4.64 24.92 22.92
CA ALA A 237 4.31 26.30 22.58
C ALA A 237 3.26 26.88 23.56
N PRO A 238 3.43 28.14 24.01
CA PRO A 238 2.43 28.84 24.81
C PRO A 238 1.08 29.02 24.07
N PRO A 239 -0.04 29.20 24.79
CA PRO A 239 -1.33 29.55 24.18
C PRO A 239 -1.21 30.81 23.31
N GLY A 240 -1.75 30.78 22.09
CA GLY A 240 -1.71 31.91 21.16
C GLY A 240 -0.56 31.91 20.13
N GLN A 241 0.39 30.97 20.19
CA GLN A 241 1.39 30.82 19.13
C GLN A 241 0.86 30.11 17.87
N ALA A 242 1.38 30.51 16.71
CA ALA A 242 1.02 29.99 15.39
C ALA A 242 1.01 28.45 15.35
N VAL A 243 -0.13 27.89 14.92
CA VAL A 243 -0.31 26.45 14.75
C VAL A 243 0.74 25.95 13.75
N ARG A 244 1.60 25.02 14.19
CA ARG A 244 2.65 24.47 13.34
C ARG A 244 2.12 23.23 12.64
N ILE A 245 1.78 23.39 11.37
CA ILE A 245 1.18 22.32 10.59
C ILE A 245 1.93 22.06 9.30
N PHE A 246 1.84 20.82 8.86
CA PHE A 246 2.01 20.42 7.49
C PHE A 246 0.62 20.20 6.92
N LEU A 247 0.28 20.92 5.85
CA LEU A 247 -1.02 20.82 5.19
C LEU A 247 -0.86 20.28 3.77
N MET A 248 -1.65 19.27 3.45
CA MET A 248 -1.92 18.86 2.07
C MET A 248 -3.40 19.08 1.80
N SER A 249 -3.70 20.16 1.08
CA SER A 249 -5.07 20.47 0.66
C SER A 249 -5.47 19.65 -0.55
N LYS A 250 -6.76 19.31 -0.63
CA LYS A 250 -7.38 18.61 -1.75
C LYS A 250 -6.66 17.30 -2.08
N VAL A 251 -6.67 16.36 -1.13
CA VAL A 251 -6.12 15.02 -1.35
C VAL A 251 -6.75 14.40 -2.60
N GLY A 252 -5.89 13.91 -3.50
CA GLY A 252 -6.29 13.39 -4.81
C GLY A 252 -7.03 12.05 -4.71
N VAL A 253 -8.32 12.09 -4.41
CA VAL A 253 -9.24 10.95 -4.43
C VAL A 253 -10.25 11.12 -5.56
N LYS A 254 -10.53 10.02 -6.29
CA LYS A 254 -11.59 10.01 -7.30
C LYS A 254 -12.95 9.94 -6.62
N ASN A 255 -13.96 10.51 -7.25
CA ASN A 255 -15.32 10.45 -6.76
C ASN A 255 -15.96 9.07 -7.06
N THR A 256 -15.65 8.08 -6.24
CA THR A 256 -16.17 6.70 -6.37
C THR A 256 -16.41 6.08 -5.00
N ARG A 257 -17.39 5.17 -4.96
CA ARG A 257 -17.68 4.31 -3.80
C ARG A 257 -16.73 3.14 -3.65
N ALA A 258 -15.88 2.89 -4.65
CA ALA A 258 -14.84 1.87 -4.57
C ALA A 258 -13.72 2.28 -3.60
N TRP A 259 -13.09 1.29 -2.97
CA TRP A 259 -11.89 1.50 -2.18
C TRP A 259 -10.75 2.05 -3.03
N GLN A 260 -10.10 3.08 -2.51
CA GLN A 260 -8.97 3.73 -3.13
C GLN A 260 -7.80 3.75 -2.16
N TYR A 261 -6.64 3.33 -2.66
CA TYR A 261 -5.40 3.46 -1.92
C TYR A 261 -4.85 4.87 -2.08
N VAL A 262 -4.59 5.55 -0.96
CA VAL A 262 -4.06 6.90 -0.93
C VAL A 262 -2.66 6.85 -0.37
N ARG A 263 -1.69 7.38 -1.12
CA ARG A 263 -0.31 7.59 -0.68
C ARG A 263 -0.03 9.07 -0.69
N LEU A 264 0.26 9.65 0.48
CA LEU A 264 0.63 11.05 0.63
C LEU A 264 2.12 11.16 0.95
N PRO A 265 2.98 11.51 -0.01
CA PRO A 265 4.39 11.75 0.27
C PRO A 265 4.54 12.90 1.27
N LEU A 266 5.32 12.69 2.33
CA LEU A 266 5.54 13.72 3.36
C LEU A 266 6.20 14.98 2.78
N ALA A 267 7.03 14.80 1.74
CA ALA A 267 7.66 15.90 1.01
C ALA A 267 6.66 16.81 0.27
N SER A 268 5.43 16.34 0.03
CA SER A 268 4.40 17.11 -0.67
C SER A 268 3.53 17.96 0.27
N PHE A 269 3.68 17.83 1.59
CA PHE A 269 2.98 18.69 2.53
C PHE A 269 3.62 20.09 2.60
N LYS A 270 2.79 21.13 2.65
CA LYS A 270 3.23 22.51 2.83
C LYS A 270 3.39 22.80 4.32
N SER A 271 4.60 23.17 4.74
CA SER A 271 4.87 23.58 6.13
C SER A 271 4.34 24.99 6.40
N GLN A 272 3.74 25.18 7.57
CA GLN A 272 3.27 26.45 8.10
C GLN A 272 3.73 26.59 9.56
N GLY A 273 4.08 27.81 9.97
CA GLY A 273 4.50 28.10 11.35
C GLY A 273 5.81 27.43 11.79
N GLY A 274 6.66 26.98 10.85
CA GLY A 274 7.91 26.28 11.18
C GLY A 274 7.69 24.86 11.71
N ALA A 275 6.71 24.14 11.16
CA ALA A 275 6.45 22.75 11.50
C ALA A 275 7.65 21.86 11.14
N THR A 276 7.90 20.84 11.96
CA THR A 276 8.97 19.85 11.72
C THR A 276 8.43 18.44 11.86
N PHE A 277 8.84 17.53 10.99
CA PHE A 277 8.49 16.11 11.11
C PHE A 277 9.19 15.44 12.31
N GLU A 278 10.13 16.09 12.97
CA GLU A 278 10.82 15.54 14.16
C GLU A 278 10.00 15.62 15.45
N ALA A 279 8.92 16.41 15.48
CA ALA A 279 8.07 16.58 16.65
C ALA A 279 6.59 16.57 16.28
N VAL A 280 6.14 15.54 15.59
CA VAL A 280 4.72 15.33 15.29
C VAL A 280 3.93 15.10 16.59
N THR A 281 2.74 15.68 16.68
CA THR A 281 1.81 15.49 17.81
C THR A 281 0.63 14.64 17.42
N ASP A 282 0.11 14.83 16.21
CA ASP A 282 -1.06 14.13 15.73
C ASP A 282 -1.19 14.24 14.20
N PHE A 283 -1.94 13.31 13.63
CA PHE A 283 -2.33 13.30 12.22
C PHE A 283 -3.85 13.46 12.10
N ARG A 284 -4.31 14.18 11.07
CA ARG A 284 -5.72 14.45 10.85
C ARG A 284 -6.09 14.27 9.38
N ILE A 285 -7.25 13.67 9.16
CA ILE A 285 -8.01 13.78 7.92
C ILE A 285 -9.20 14.68 8.22
N GLN A 286 -9.40 15.71 7.40
CA GLN A 286 -10.41 16.73 7.64
C GLN A 286 -11.27 16.97 6.41
N VAL A 287 -12.54 17.27 6.63
CA VAL A 287 -13.47 17.74 5.59
C VAL A 287 -13.96 19.12 6.01
N GLN A 288 -13.90 20.07 5.10
CA GLN A 288 -14.37 21.44 5.35
C GLN A 288 -15.84 21.44 5.80
N GLY A 289 -16.16 22.31 6.75
CA GLY A 289 -17.53 22.46 7.28
C GLY A 289 -18.54 22.84 6.19
N GLY A 290 -19.82 22.57 6.46
CA GLY A 290 -20.91 22.84 5.51
C GLY A 290 -21.02 21.86 4.33
N LYS A 291 -20.08 20.92 4.16
CA LYS A 291 -20.17 19.86 3.14
C LYS A 291 -20.59 18.54 3.75
N ALA A 292 -21.59 17.90 3.15
CA ALA A 292 -21.93 16.52 3.46
C ALA A 292 -20.83 15.56 2.96
N PHE A 293 -20.50 14.55 3.75
CA PHE A 293 -19.55 13.50 3.46
C PHE A 293 -19.89 12.25 4.28
N ASN A 294 -19.48 11.11 3.73
CA ASN A 294 -19.55 9.81 4.38
C ASN A 294 -18.47 8.96 3.75
N PHE A 295 -17.45 8.64 4.53
CA PHE A 295 -16.28 7.89 4.10
C PHE A 295 -16.21 6.58 4.86
N LEU A 296 -15.74 5.54 4.17
CA LEU A 296 -15.13 4.39 4.83
C LEU A 296 -13.62 4.60 4.79
N ILE A 297 -12.94 4.40 5.91
CA ILE A 297 -11.49 4.55 6.04
C ILE A 297 -10.91 3.30 6.71
N ASP A 298 -9.74 2.89 6.26
CA ASP A 298 -9.04 1.72 6.79
C ASP A 298 -7.50 1.83 6.65
N GLU A 299 -6.78 1.03 7.43
CA GLU A 299 -5.32 0.87 7.46
C GLU A 299 -4.49 2.15 7.31
N ILE A 300 -4.61 3.07 8.26
CA ILE A 300 -3.77 4.27 8.28
C ILE A 300 -2.37 3.89 8.76
N ARG A 301 -1.36 4.09 7.91
CA ARG A 301 0.02 3.62 8.14
C ARG A 301 1.07 4.60 7.64
N LEU A 302 2.24 4.57 8.26
CA LEU A 302 3.43 5.30 7.82
C LEU A 302 4.35 4.35 7.06
N ARG A 303 4.88 4.80 5.93
CA ARG A 303 5.86 4.06 5.14
C ARG A 303 7.27 4.59 5.42
N LYS A 304 8.17 3.71 5.84
CA LYS A 304 9.58 4.01 6.14
C LYS A 304 10.34 4.32 4.85
N LYS A 305 11.35 5.19 4.98
CA LYS A 305 12.37 5.37 3.93
C LYS A 305 13.17 4.07 3.76
N ASN A 306 13.78 3.91 2.58
CA ASN A 306 14.72 2.81 2.37
C ASN A 306 15.85 2.86 3.42
N PRO A 307 16.30 1.70 3.93
CA PRO A 307 17.52 1.64 4.72
C PRO A 307 18.67 2.30 3.98
N LYS A 308 19.43 3.17 4.66
CA LYS A 308 20.64 3.73 4.08
C LYS A 308 21.64 2.59 3.90
N GLN A 309 22.25 2.49 2.71
CA GLN A 309 23.46 1.68 2.58
C GLN A 309 24.51 2.30 3.51
N THR A 310 24.93 1.57 4.53
CA THR A 310 26.18 1.88 5.23
C THR A 310 27.27 1.78 4.16
N ALA A 311 27.84 2.92 3.79
CA ALA A 311 28.92 2.96 2.82
C ALA A 311 30.14 2.26 3.44
N GLY A 312 30.26 0.96 3.22
CA GLY A 312 31.53 0.27 3.22
C GLY A 312 32.30 0.73 1.99
N SER A 313 32.85 1.95 2.03
CA SER A 313 34.00 2.24 1.18
C SER A 313 35.18 1.46 1.74
N PRO A 314 35.83 0.59 0.95
CA PRO A 314 37.18 0.19 1.27
C PRO A 314 37.99 1.48 1.26
N ARG A 315 38.55 1.86 2.41
CA ARG A 315 39.69 2.77 2.42
C ARG A 315 40.75 2.10 1.54
N LYS A 316 40.88 2.54 0.29
CA LYS A 316 42.11 2.31 -0.46
C LYS A 316 43.20 2.99 0.35
N ARG A 317 44.15 2.16 0.80
CA ARG A 317 45.41 2.59 1.40
C ARG A 317 46.16 3.47 0.43
#